data_AF-A0A7V6QNA9-F1
#
_entry.id   AF-A0A7V6QNA9-F1
#
_cell.length_a   1.000
_cell.length_b   1.000
_cell.length_c   1.000
_cell.angle_alpha   90.00
_cell.angle_beta   90.00
_cell.angle_gamma   90.00
#
_symmetry.space_group_name_H-M   'P 1'
#
loop_
_entity.id
_entity.type
_entity.pdbx_description
1 polymer ?
#
loop_
_entity_poly.entity_id
_entity_poly.type
_entity_poly.pdbx_seq_one_letter_code
_entity_poly.pdbx_strand_id
1 'polypeptide(L)'
;MYPTLWLTIPCLFSEYSRAAIIDQEALVTALEEKWICGVGLDVYEQEPLPQDHIFRQFDNVLALPHLGYVSERNYRTYFGEAIEDIQAFIAGAPKRRLNADKYGSEKQME
;
A
#
# COMPACT_ATOMS: atom_id res chain seq x y z
N MET A 1 -21.80 -39.28 5.78
CA MET A 1 -22.80 -38.19 5.74
C MET A 1 -22.01 -36.92 5.48
N TYR A 2 -22.29 -36.33 4.31
CA TYR A 2 -21.58 -35.37 3.46
C TYR A 2 -20.14 -34.86 3.74
N PRO A 3 -19.35 -34.68 2.66
CA PRO A 3 -17.89 -34.56 2.66
C PRO A 3 -17.43 -33.12 2.40
N THR A 4 -16.16 -32.77 2.67
CA THR A 4 -15.41 -31.86 1.79
C THR A 4 -13.90 -31.98 2.02
N LEU A 5 -13.23 -32.29 0.91
CA LEU A 5 -11.81 -32.16 0.63
C LEU A 5 -11.39 -30.67 0.79
N TRP A 6 -10.09 -30.39 0.85
CA TRP A 6 -9.41 -29.06 0.97
C TRP A 6 -9.48 -28.49 2.40
N LEU A 7 -8.40 -28.45 3.18
CA LEU A 7 -7.24 -27.57 3.03
C LEU A 7 -5.98 -28.23 3.63
N THR A 8 -5.21 -28.97 2.84
CA THR A 8 -3.76 -29.07 3.11
C THR A 8 -3.14 -27.80 2.54
N ILE A 9 -2.93 -26.78 3.38
CA ILE A 9 -2.46 -25.48 2.91
C ILE A 9 -1.27 -25.00 3.75
N PRO A 10 -0.05 -24.90 3.17
CA PRO A 10 0.92 -23.92 3.58
C PRO A 10 0.75 -22.70 2.67
N CYS A 11 -0.33 -21.93 2.83
CA CYS A 11 -0.53 -20.70 2.04
C CYS A 11 -0.13 -19.53 2.91
N LEU A 12 0.99 -18.92 2.51
CA LEU A 12 1.38 -17.59 2.92
C LEU A 12 0.47 -16.59 2.20
N PHE A 13 -0.16 -15.68 2.95
CA PHE A 13 -0.93 -14.56 2.39
C PHE A 13 -0.03 -13.32 2.30
N SER A 14 -0.24 -12.43 1.32
CA SER A 14 0.52 -11.18 1.24
C SER A 14 -0.31 -10.01 0.71
N GLU A 15 -0.18 -8.85 1.35
CA GLU A 15 -0.86 -7.61 0.95
C GLU A 15 0.12 -6.43 0.85
N TYR A 16 0.18 -5.86 -0.36
CA TYR A 16 1.05 -4.74 -0.73
C TYR A 16 0.29 -3.57 -1.37
N SER A 17 -1.04 -3.65 -1.44
CA SER A 17 -1.87 -2.74 -2.23
C SER A 17 -2.56 -1.71 -1.33
N ARG A 18 -3.55 -2.14 -0.52
CA ARG A 18 -4.27 -1.24 0.40
C ARG A 18 -4.78 -2.00 1.62
N ALA A 19 -4.53 -1.44 2.80
CA ALA A 19 -4.93 -2.05 4.07
C ALA A 19 -6.44 -2.31 4.18
N ALA A 20 -7.28 -1.41 3.65
CA ALA A 20 -8.74 -1.51 3.71
C ALA A 20 -9.34 -2.68 2.91
N ILE A 21 -8.54 -3.46 2.19
CA ILE A 21 -9.00 -4.65 1.46
C ILE A 21 -9.22 -5.82 2.44
N ILE A 22 -8.49 -5.83 3.56
CA ILE A 22 -8.53 -6.93 4.54
C ILE A 22 -9.19 -6.44 5.81
N ASP A 23 -10.13 -7.25 6.30
CA ASP A 23 -10.62 -7.13 7.67
C ASP A 23 -9.50 -7.55 8.64
N GLN A 24 -8.96 -6.58 9.39
CA GLN A 24 -7.84 -6.84 10.30
C GLN A 24 -8.23 -7.72 11.48
N GLU A 25 -9.47 -7.64 11.98
CA GLU A 25 -9.92 -8.49 13.08
C GLU A 25 -10.03 -9.95 12.62
N ALA A 26 -10.55 -10.16 11.42
CA ALA A 26 -10.59 -11.48 10.80
C ALA A 26 -9.18 -12.04 10.55
N LEU A 27 -8.23 -11.19 10.15
CA LEU A 27 -6.84 -11.59 9.96
C LEU A 27 -6.16 -11.97 11.29
N VAL A 28 -6.37 -11.20 12.36
CA VAL A 28 -5.89 -11.56 13.72
C VAL A 28 -6.45 -12.92 14.12
N THR A 29 -7.75 -13.13 13.97
CA THR A 29 -8.40 -14.41 14.29
C THR A 29 -7.79 -15.56 13.47
N ALA A 30 -7.57 -15.36 12.17
CA ALA A 30 -6.97 -16.38 11.31
C ALA A 30 -5.53 -16.74 11.71
N LEU A 31 -4.77 -15.78 12.26
CA LEU A 31 -3.42 -16.00 12.78
C LEU A 31 -3.44 -16.73 14.12
N GLU A 32 -4.31 -16.32 15.05
CA GLU A 32 -4.45 -16.93 16.37
C GLU A 32 -4.94 -18.39 16.28
N GLU A 33 -5.99 -18.62 15.49
CA GLU A 33 -6.59 -19.95 15.27
C GLU A 33 -5.79 -20.81 14.26
N LYS A 34 -4.67 -20.28 13.73
CA LYS A 34 -3.78 -20.95 12.78
C LYS A 34 -4.49 -21.44 11.51
N TRP A 35 -5.51 -20.70 11.06
CA TRP A 35 -6.16 -20.93 9.77
C TRP A 35 -5.20 -20.65 8.61
N ILE A 36 -4.24 -19.74 8.83
CA ILE A 36 -3.11 -19.49 7.93
C ILE A 36 -1.79 -19.79 8.64
N CYS A 37 -0.78 -20.22 7.88
CA CYS A 37 0.55 -20.48 8.45
C CYS A 37 1.33 -19.20 8.73
N GLY A 38 0.96 -18.09 8.09
CA GLY A 38 1.54 -16.76 8.29
C GLY A 38 1.12 -15.76 7.21
N VAL A 39 1.54 -14.51 7.37
CA VAL A 39 1.21 -13.42 6.45
C VAL A 39 2.38 -12.43 6.29
N GLY A 40 2.56 -11.93 5.07
CA GLY A 40 3.39 -10.75 4.78
C GLY A 40 2.53 -9.51 4.59
N LEU A 41 2.76 -8.46 5.37
CA LEU A 41 2.00 -7.21 5.31
C LEU A 41 2.95 -6.05 5.04
N ASP A 42 2.64 -5.20 4.06
CA ASP A 42 3.39 -3.96 3.81
C ASP A 42 2.55 -2.69 4.02
N VAL A 43 1.23 -2.83 4.09
CA VAL A 43 0.28 -1.70 4.22
C VAL A 43 -0.62 -1.90 5.44
N TYR A 44 -0.94 -0.79 6.12
CA TYR A 44 -1.73 -0.80 7.35
C TYR A 44 -2.77 0.33 7.36
N GLU A 45 -3.83 0.19 8.15
CA GLU A 45 -4.83 1.27 8.29
C GLU A 45 -4.23 2.51 8.94
N GLN A 46 -3.40 2.30 9.96
CA GLN A 46 -2.62 3.36 10.58
C GLN A 46 -1.15 3.19 10.20
N GLU A 47 -0.61 4.19 9.52
CA GLU A 47 0.80 4.25 9.12
C GLU A 47 1.49 5.50 9.71
N PRO A 48 2.70 5.35 10.28
CA PRO A 48 3.47 4.12 10.47
C PRO A 48 2.81 3.15 11.47
N LEU A 49 3.05 1.85 11.30
CA LEU A 49 2.50 0.82 12.19
C LEU A 49 2.93 1.07 13.65
N PRO A 50 1.99 1.25 14.61
CA PRO A 50 2.31 1.52 16.02
C PRO A 50 3.23 0.46 16.63
N GLN A 51 4.04 0.85 17.62
CA GLN A 51 5.01 -0.07 18.25
C GLN A 51 4.34 -1.20 19.04
N ASP A 52 3.17 -0.93 19.61
CA ASP A 52 2.36 -1.84 20.41
C ASP A 52 1.35 -2.65 19.58
N HIS A 53 1.35 -2.50 18.25
CA HIS A 53 0.39 -3.17 17.37
C HIS A 53 0.52 -4.70 17.42
N ILE A 54 -0.62 -5.41 17.45
CA ILE A 54 -0.68 -6.87 17.62
C ILE A 54 0.09 -7.65 16.54
N PHE A 55 0.09 -7.17 15.30
CA PHE A 55 0.88 -7.74 14.20
C PHE A 55 2.38 -7.81 14.45
N ARG A 56 2.94 -6.99 15.36
CA ARG A 56 4.36 -7.07 15.74
C ARG A 56 4.65 -8.18 16.75
N GLN A 57 3.62 -8.80 17.33
CA GLN A 57 3.74 -9.82 18.37
C GLN A 57 3.64 -11.25 17.82
N PHE A 58 3.15 -11.41 16.58
CA PHE A 58 3.02 -12.73 15.95
C PHE A 58 4.34 -13.16 15.29
N ASP A 59 4.83 -14.36 15.64
CA ASP A 59 6.04 -14.94 15.04
C ASP A 59 5.88 -15.30 13.55
N ASN A 60 4.63 -15.46 13.10
CA ASN A 60 4.28 -15.82 11.72
C ASN A 60 3.78 -14.61 10.89
N VAL A 61 4.08 -13.39 11.33
CA VAL A 61 3.80 -12.16 10.58
C VAL A 61 5.11 -11.51 10.15
N LEU A 62 5.28 -11.31 8.85
CA LEU A 62 6.33 -10.45 8.29
C LEU A 62 5.75 -9.07 8.00
N ALA A 63 6.00 -8.13 8.91
CA ALA A 63 5.54 -6.74 8.79
C ALA A 63 6.63 -5.85 8.16
N LEU A 64 6.34 -5.27 6.99
CA LEU A 64 7.20 -4.36 6.24
C LEU A 64 6.63 -2.92 6.30
N PRO A 65 7.47 -1.88 6.38
CA PRO A 65 7.03 -0.50 6.55
C PRO A 65 6.72 0.21 5.21
N HIS A 66 5.70 -0.25 4.48
CA HIS A 66 5.22 0.34 3.21
C HIS A 66 6.35 0.62 2.21
N LEU A 67 7.09 -0.43 1.88
CA LEU A 67 8.28 -0.38 1.03
C LEU A 67 8.01 -0.68 -0.44
N GLY A 68 6.78 -0.99 -0.84
CA GLY A 68 6.44 -1.37 -2.22
C GLY A 68 6.93 -0.42 -3.32
N TYR A 69 7.07 0.88 -3.02
CA TYR A 69 7.56 1.91 -3.96
C TYR A 69 9.01 2.37 -3.67
N VAL A 70 9.63 1.88 -2.60
CA VAL A 70 10.92 2.35 -2.09
C VAL A 70 12.06 1.62 -2.80
N SER A 71 12.40 2.11 -3.99
CA SER A 71 13.58 1.66 -4.73
C SER A 71 14.32 2.83 -5.36
N GLU A 72 15.64 2.72 -5.51
CA GLU A 72 16.46 3.78 -6.13
C GLU A 72 15.94 4.16 -7.52
N ARG A 73 15.59 3.15 -8.33
CA ARG A 73 15.05 3.34 -9.68
C ARG A 73 13.75 4.13 -9.64
N ASN A 74 12.82 3.74 -8.77
CA ASN A 74 11.53 4.42 -8.67
C ASN A 74 11.71 5.86 -8.19
N TYR A 75 12.56 6.08 -7.17
CA TYR A 75 12.83 7.41 -6.63
C TYR A 75 13.48 8.34 -7.66
N ARG A 76 14.44 7.82 -8.44
CA ARG A 76 15.09 8.60 -9.50
C ARG A 76 14.08 9.13 -10.51
N THR A 77 13.11 8.31 -10.91
CA THR A 77 12.03 8.75 -11.80
C THR A 77 11.07 9.69 -11.08
N TYR A 78 10.46 9.26 -9.96
CA TYR A 78 9.43 10.02 -9.25
C TYR A 78 9.88 11.44 -8.89
N PHE A 79 11.04 11.59 -8.26
CA PHE A 79 11.52 12.90 -7.85
C PHE A 79 12.02 13.73 -9.03
N GLY A 80 12.59 13.08 -10.06
CA GLY A 80 12.96 13.77 -11.30
C GLY A 80 11.74 14.41 -11.97
N GLU A 81 10.68 13.64 -12.16
CA GLU A 81 9.43 14.12 -12.77
C GLU A 81 8.73 15.17 -11.92
N ALA A 82 8.73 15.03 -10.58
CA ALA A 82 8.16 16.03 -9.68
C ALA A 82 8.86 17.40 -9.80
N ILE A 83 10.19 17.42 -9.90
CA ILE A 83 10.96 18.65 -10.08
C ILE A 83 10.64 19.28 -11.44
N GLU A 84 10.60 18.47 -12.51
CA GLU A 84 10.22 18.94 -13.84
C GLU A 84 8.82 19.57 -13.87
N ASP A 85 7.86 18.98 -13.17
CA ASP A 85 6.48 19.49 -13.11
C ASP A 85 6.43 20.84 -12.39
N ILE A 86 7.18 20.99 -11.29
CA ILE A 86 7.30 22.27 -10.56
C ILE A 86 7.91 23.35 -11.47
N GLN A 87 9.02 23.04 -12.15
CA GLN A 87 9.67 23.98 -13.05
C GLN A 87 8.76 24.39 -14.22
N ALA A 88 8.07 23.42 -14.81
CA ALA A 88 7.14 23.63 -15.91
C ALA A 88 5.93 24.48 -15.49
N PHE A 89 5.41 24.27 -14.27
CA PHE A 89 4.35 25.09 -13.69
C PHE A 89 4.79 26.55 -13.51
N ILE A 90 5.97 26.79 -12.93
CA ILE A 90 6.54 28.14 -12.75
C ILE A 90 6.76 28.83 -14.10
N ALA A 91 7.17 28.09 -15.13
CA ALA A 91 7.37 28.59 -16.48
C ALA A 91 6.05 28.83 -17.26
N GLY A 92 4.88 28.61 -16.65
CA GLY A 92 3.57 28.76 -17.29
C GLY A 92 3.21 27.67 -18.29
N ALA A 93 3.99 26.58 -18.35
CA ALA A 93 3.80 25.46 -19.27
C ALA A 93 3.64 24.12 -18.51
N PRO A 94 2.64 23.99 -17.62
CA PRO A 94 2.50 22.84 -16.73
C PRO A 94 2.42 21.50 -17.50
N LYS A 95 3.20 20.53 -17.06
CA LYS A 95 3.22 19.15 -17.56
C LYS A 95 2.36 18.23 -16.70
N ARG A 96 2.06 17.03 -17.21
CA ARG A 96 1.39 15.92 -16.48
C ARG A 96 0.15 16.35 -15.67
N ARG A 97 -0.66 17.25 -16.23
CA ARG A 97 -1.85 17.80 -15.55
C ARG A 97 -2.88 16.72 -15.25
N LEU A 98 -3.23 16.58 -13.97
CA LEU A 98 -4.37 15.78 -13.53
C LEU A 98 -5.67 16.58 -13.66
N ASN A 99 -6.77 15.93 -14.02
CA ASN A 99 -8.09 16.56 -14.17
C ASN A 99 -8.08 17.82 -15.07
N ALA A 100 -7.32 17.76 -16.17
CA ALA A 100 -7.21 18.87 -17.12
C ALA A 100 -8.56 19.30 -17.70
N ASP A 101 -9.55 18.41 -17.69
CA ASP A 101 -10.95 18.67 -18.04
C ASP A 101 -11.70 19.53 -17.01
N LYS A 102 -11.36 19.43 -15.72
CA LYS A 102 -12.04 20.19 -14.64
C LYS A 102 -11.41 21.55 -14.37
N TYR A 103 -10.11 21.70 -14.65
CA TYR A 103 -9.35 22.92 -14.37
C TYR A 103 -8.74 23.56 -15.62
N GLY A 104 -9.05 23.03 -16.81
CA GLY A 104 -8.51 23.48 -18.08
C GLY A 104 -9.38 24.50 -18.79
N SER A 105 -9.39 25.73 -18.30
CA SER A 105 -9.43 26.95 -19.12
C SER A 105 -9.41 28.17 -18.20
N GLU A 106 -8.35 28.97 -18.29
CA GLU A 106 -8.31 30.39 -17.90
C GLU A 106 -8.80 30.76 -16.48
N LYS A 107 -7.89 30.65 -15.52
CA LYS A 107 -7.64 31.81 -14.65
C LYS A 107 -6.14 32.09 -14.68
N GLN A 108 -5.73 32.88 -15.66
CA GLN A 108 -4.47 33.60 -15.57
C GLN A 108 -4.50 34.41 -14.27
N MET A 109 -3.43 34.28 -13.50
CA MET A 109 -3.23 34.93 -12.21
C MET A 109 -3.38 36.45 -12.40
N GLU A 110 -4.40 37.02 -11.77
CA GLU A 110 -4.45 38.42 -11.37
C GLU A 110 -4.01 38.52 -9.90
#